data_AF-A0A108U4K0-F1
#
_entry.id   AF-A0A108U4K0-F1
#
_cell.length_a   1.000
_cell.length_b   1.000
_cell.length_c   1.000
_cell.angle_alpha   90.00
_cell.angle_beta   90.00
_cell.angle_gamma   90.00
#
_symmetry.space_group_name_H-M   'P 1'
#
loop_
_entity.id
_entity.type
_entity.pdbx_description
1 polymer ?
#
loop_
_entity_poly.entity_id
_entity_poly.type
_entity_poly.pdbx_seq_one_letter_code
_entity_poly.pdbx_strand_id
1 'polypeptide(L)'
;MFDHMGFAVSDLQRSHDFYLHALAPLGYGLVMSIGKEQTGGYEGHAFGPAGQPAFWIGTGEATSRGLHVALRAQSAEQVEAFHAAALAAGGRDNGAPGPREHYAPGYFGAFVFDPDGNNVEAVYRGPAA
;
A
#
# COMPACT_ATOMS: atom_id res chain seq x y z
N MET A 1 7.97 15.73 -3.15
CA MET A 1 8.63 14.41 -3.00
C MET A 1 8.38 13.96 -1.58
N PHE A 2 7.89 12.74 -1.38
CA PHE A 2 7.69 12.16 -0.05
C PHE A 2 8.84 11.20 0.23
N ASP A 3 9.32 11.17 1.47
CA ASP A 3 10.39 10.27 1.92
C ASP A 3 9.79 8.96 2.44
N HIS A 4 8.90 9.07 3.42
CA HIS A 4 8.10 7.97 3.96
C HIS A 4 6.75 8.48 4.48
N MET A 5 5.84 7.54 4.76
CA MET A 5 4.59 7.79 5.47
C MET A 5 4.30 6.68 6.47
N GLY A 6 3.48 6.96 7.48
CA GLY A 6 3.07 5.96 8.46
C GLY A 6 1.69 6.22 9.03
N PHE A 7 1.00 5.15 9.37
CA PHE A 7 -0.32 5.21 10.00
C PHE A 7 -0.55 4.01 10.91
N ALA A 8 -1.46 4.18 11.87
CA ALA A 8 -1.81 3.12 12.80
C ALA A 8 -2.87 2.19 12.19
N VAL A 9 -2.73 0.89 12.45
CA VAL A 9 -3.65 -0.17 12.02
C VAL A 9 -4.31 -0.84 13.23
N SER A 10 -5.48 -1.46 13.06
CA SER A 10 -6.17 -2.12 14.20
C SER A 10 -5.54 -3.45 14.60
N ASP A 11 -4.96 -4.15 13.64
CA ASP A 11 -4.30 -5.44 13.81
C ASP A 11 -3.02 -5.44 12.97
N LEU A 12 -1.87 -5.41 13.65
CA LEU A 12 -0.58 -5.27 13.00
C LEU A 12 -0.22 -6.51 12.16
N GLN A 13 -0.52 -7.72 12.64
CA GLN A 13 -0.19 -8.95 11.93
C GLN A 13 -1.05 -9.10 10.68
N ARG A 14 -2.37 -8.88 10.81
CA ARG A 14 -3.30 -8.93 9.67
C ARG A 14 -2.92 -7.90 8.60
N SER A 15 -2.54 -6.70 9.03
CA SER A 15 -2.12 -5.63 8.11
C SER A 15 -0.75 -5.91 7.50
N HIS A 16 0.18 -6.47 8.27
CA HIS A 16 1.47 -6.92 7.77
C HIS A 16 1.29 -7.91 6.63
N ASP A 17 0.49 -8.95 6.84
CA ASP A 17 0.29 -9.99 5.83
C ASP A 17 -0.40 -9.42 4.58
N PHE A 18 -1.36 -8.51 4.76
CA PHE A 18 -1.97 -7.79 3.64
C PHE A 18 -0.94 -6.98 2.84
N TYR A 19 -0.19 -6.08 3.50
CA TYR A 19 0.74 -5.17 2.81
C TYR A 19 1.96 -5.88 2.25
N LEU A 20 2.42 -6.97 2.88
CA LEU A 20 3.50 -7.79 2.35
C LEU A 20 3.14 -8.37 0.98
N HIS A 21 1.93 -8.89 0.82
CA HIS A 21 1.48 -9.48 -0.44
C HIS A 21 1.02 -8.43 -1.45
N ALA A 22 0.24 -7.44 -1.02
CA ALA A 22 -0.31 -6.41 -1.87
C ALA A 22 0.81 -5.57 -2.54
N LEU A 23 1.87 -5.23 -1.80
CA LEU A 23 2.92 -4.33 -2.29
C LEU A 23 4.05 -5.06 -3.05
N ALA A 24 4.17 -6.39 -2.92
CA ALA A 24 5.22 -7.16 -3.59
C ALA A 24 5.29 -6.97 -5.12
N PRO A 25 4.17 -6.93 -5.88
CA PRO A 25 4.20 -6.67 -7.32
C PRO A 25 4.76 -5.29 -7.70
N LEU A 26 4.73 -4.33 -6.77
CA LEU A 26 5.29 -2.99 -6.95
C LEU A 26 6.79 -2.93 -6.62
N GLY A 27 7.40 -4.06 -6.22
CA GLY A 27 8.80 -4.15 -5.82
C GLY A 27 9.06 -3.76 -4.37
N TYR A 28 8.03 -3.73 -3.53
CA TYR A 28 8.14 -3.43 -2.12
C TYR A 28 8.19 -4.73 -1.31
N GLY A 29 9.11 -4.81 -0.36
CA GLY A 29 9.17 -5.89 0.62
C GLY A 29 9.24 -5.33 2.04
N LEU A 30 9.21 -6.21 3.04
CA LEU A 30 9.49 -5.83 4.43
C LEU A 30 10.96 -5.40 4.54
N VAL A 31 11.18 -4.15 4.93
CA VAL A 31 12.52 -3.57 5.09
C VAL A 31 12.96 -3.62 6.56
N MET A 32 12.03 -3.33 7.48
CA MET A 32 12.33 -3.34 8.91
C MET A 32 11.08 -3.59 9.75
N SER A 33 11.31 -4.15 10.93
CA SER A 33 10.31 -4.30 11.99
C SER A 33 10.87 -3.69 13.27
N ILE A 34 10.04 -2.96 13.99
CA ILE A 34 10.38 -2.37 15.27
C ILE A 34 9.43 -2.93 16.33
N GLY A 35 9.99 -3.48 17.40
CA GLY A 35 9.25 -4.04 18.52
C GLY A 35 9.05 -3.06 19.68
N LYS A 36 8.07 -3.35 20.54
CA LYS A 36 7.72 -2.53 21.72
C LYS A 36 8.90 -2.32 22.68
N GLU A 37 9.77 -3.32 22.82
CA GLU A 37 10.95 -3.24 23.68
C GLU A 37 11.93 -2.14 23.23
N GLN A 38 12.00 -1.87 21.93
CA GLN A 38 12.91 -0.89 21.35
C GLN A 38 12.38 0.55 21.45
N THR A 39 11.07 0.71 21.63
CA THR A 39 10.37 2.00 21.49
C THR A 39 9.65 2.44 22.75
N GLY A 40 9.53 1.56 23.75
CA GLY A 40 8.74 1.82 24.95
C GLY A 40 7.22 1.73 24.73
N GLY A 41 6.75 1.11 23.64
CA GLY A 41 5.32 0.80 23.46
C GLY A 41 4.80 0.73 22.02
N TYR A 42 5.54 1.26 21.04
CA TYR A 42 5.19 1.20 19.63
C TYR A 42 5.72 -0.08 18.96
N GLU A 43 4.89 -0.71 18.15
CA GLU A 43 5.27 -1.81 17.26
C GLU A 43 4.91 -1.45 15.82
N GLY A 44 5.77 -1.78 14.85
CA GLY A 44 5.47 -1.48 13.45
C GLY A 44 6.40 -2.11 12.44
N HIS A 45 5.95 -2.10 11.18
CA HIS A 45 6.63 -2.66 10.02
C HIS A 45 6.77 -1.60 8.93
N ALA A 46 7.93 -1.53 8.31
CA ALA A 46 8.18 -0.68 7.15
C ALA A 46 8.32 -1.52 5.89
N PHE A 47 7.60 -1.12 4.86
CA PHE A 47 7.69 -1.67 3.51
C PHE A 47 8.37 -0.69 2.58
N GLY A 48 9.03 -1.21 1.55
CA GLY A 48 9.72 -0.40 0.56
C GLY A 48 10.63 -1.19 -0.35
N PRO A 49 11.28 -0.54 -1.33
CA PRO A 49 12.38 -1.13 -2.07
C PRO A 49 13.49 -1.62 -1.13
N ALA A 50 14.37 -2.49 -1.64
CA ALA A 50 15.47 -3.05 -0.85
C ALA A 50 16.29 -1.95 -0.14
N GLY A 51 16.32 -2.00 1.20
CA GLY A 51 17.05 -1.06 2.05
C GLY A 51 16.42 0.33 2.19
N GLN A 52 15.19 0.55 1.70
CA GLN A 52 14.55 1.87 1.67
C GLN A 52 13.16 1.81 2.34
N PRO A 53 13.06 2.01 3.67
CA PRO A 53 11.78 2.00 4.37
C PRO A 53 10.95 3.23 3.98
N ALA A 54 9.77 3.03 3.37
CA ALA A 54 8.95 4.14 2.84
C ALA A 54 7.48 4.11 3.30
N PHE A 55 6.92 2.93 3.56
CA PHE A 55 5.51 2.75 3.90
C PHE A 55 5.38 2.03 5.24
N TRP A 56 4.96 2.74 6.28
CA TRP A 56 4.88 2.23 7.63
C TRP A 56 3.46 1.92 8.07
N ILE A 57 3.31 0.75 8.69
CA ILE A 57 2.15 0.43 9.53
C ILE A 57 2.62 0.20 10.96
N GLY A 58 1.78 0.52 11.93
CA GLY A 58 2.12 0.27 13.32
C GLY A 58 0.93 0.31 14.27
N THR A 59 1.20 0.08 15.54
CA THR A 59 0.26 0.32 16.63
C THR A 59 0.14 1.81 16.90
N GLY A 60 -1.05 2.27 17.32
CA GLY A 60 -1.25 3.65 17.76
C GLY A 60 -2.62 3.85 18.39
N GLU A 61 -2.85 5.02 18.98
CA GLU A 61 -4.09 5.31 19.71
C GLU A 61 -5.32 5.37 18.80
N ALA A 62 -5.16 5.80 17.55
CA ALA A 62 -6.25 5.94 16.58
C ALA A 62 -5.94 5.20 15.28
N THR A 63 -6.64 4.09 15.05
CA THR A 63 -6.59 3.35 13.78
C THR A 63 -7.00 4.25 12.60
N SER A 64 -6.19 4.24 11.56
CA SER A 64 -6.50 4.90 10.29
C SER A 64 -7.73 4.26 9.65
N ARG A 65 -8.71 5.09 9.28
CA ARG A 65 -9.90 4.68 8.54
C ARG A 65 -10.19 5.71 7.46
N GLY A 66 -10.22 5.28 6.20
CA GLY A 66 -10.49 6.15 5.06
C GLY A 66 -9.28 6.99 4.58
N LEU A 67 -8.06 6.69 5.04
CA LEU A 67 -6.85 7.21 4.38
C LEU A 67 -6.86 6.78 2.91
N HIS A 68 -6.46 7.68 2.01
CA HIS A 68 -6.16 7.32 0.63
C HIS A 68 -4.65 7.45 0.38
N VAL A 69 -4.05 6.41 -0.19
CA VAL A 69 -2.64 6.38 -0.59
C VAL A 69 -2.49 5.77 -1.97
N ALA A 70 -1.73 6.44 -2.84
CA ALA A 70 -1.43 5.97 -4.18
C ALA A 70 0.06 5.68 -4.34
N LEU A 71 0.39 4.44 -4.70
CA LEU A 71 1.75 3.97 -4.94
C LEU A 71 2.03 3.91 -6.43
N ARG A 72 3.20 4.40 -6.83
CA ARG A 72 3.59 4.42 -8.24
C ARG A 72 4.01 3.02 -8.70
N ALA A 73 3.31 2.52 -9.72
CA ALA A 73 3.69 1.36 -10.51
C ALA A 73 4.55 1.77 -11.71
N GLN A 74 5.35 0.84 -12.21
CA GLN A 74 6.20 1.03 -13.39
C GLN A 74 5.53 0.63 -14.69
N SER A 75 4.41 -0.10 -14.62
CA SER A 75 3.64 -0.54 -15.78
C SER A 75 2.18 -0.84 -15.41
N ALA A 76 1.31 -1.00 -16.42
CA ALA A 76 -0.09 -1.40 -16.21
C ALA A 76 -0.18 -2.81 -15.62
N GLU A 77 0.72 -3.71 -16.01
CA GLU A 77 0.79 -5.08 -15.48
C GLU A 77 1.12 -5.11 -13.99
N GLN A 78 1.94 -4.18 -13.49
CA GLN A 78 2.17 -4.03 -12.05
C GLN A 78 0.91 -3.56 -11.31
N VAL A 79 0.10 -2.70 -11.92
CA VAL A 79 -1.19 -2.26 -11.34
C VAL A 79 -2.16 -3.44 -11.26
N GLU A 80 -2.24 -4.25 -12.31
CA GLU A 80 -3.07 -5.47 -12.34
C GLU A 80 -2.61 -6.49 -11.30
N ALA A 81 -1.30 -6.74 -11.23
CA ALA A 81 -0.72 -7.69 -10.28
C ALA A 81 -0.90 -7.22 -8.82
N PHE A 82 -0.73 -5.92 -8.54
CA PHE A 82 -1.05 -5.33 -7.24
C PHE A 82 -2.51 -5.61 -6.86
N HIS A 83 -3.46 -5.34 -7.76
CA HIS A 83 -4.88 -5.49 -7.48
C HIS A 83 -5.21 -6.96 -7.19
N ALA A 84 -4.75 -7.88 -8.03
CA ALA A 84 -4.95 -9.30 -7.83
C ALA A 84 -4.36 -9.81 -6.50
N ALA A 85 -3.13 -9.40 -6.17
CA ALA A 85 -2.47 -9.79 -4.93
C ALA A 85 -3.16 -9.21 -3.69
N ALA A 86 -3.59 -7.95 -3.74
CA ALA A 86 -4.30 -7.30 -2.66
C ALA A 86 -5.66 -7.95 -2.39
N LEU A 87 -6.41 -8.32 -3.44
CA LEU A 87 -7.66 -9.08 -3.29
C LEU A 87 -7.41 -10.49 -2.72
N ALA A 88 -6.38 -11.19 -3.20
CA ALA A 88 -6.01 -12.51 -2.67
C ALA A 88 -5.59 -12.46 -1.20
N ALA A 89 -5.02 -11.34 -0.76
CA ALA A 89 -4.64 -11.08 0.64
C ALA A 89 -5.81 -10.62 1.52
N GLY A 90 -7.05 -10.66 1.03
CA GLY A 90 -8.25 -10.31 1.79
C GLY A 90 -8.69 -8.85 1.68
N GLY A 91 -8.06 -8.08 0.80
CA GLY A 91 -8.54 -6.74 0.45
C GLY A 91 -9.90 -6.78 -0.25
N ARG A 92 -10.63 -5.67 -0.17
CA ARG A 92 -11.92 -5.53 -0.88
C ARG A 92 -11.75 -4.63 -2.08
N ASP A 93 -12.31 -5.04 -3.22
CA ASP A 93 -12.27 -4.21 -4.43
C ASP A 93 -12.91 -2.83 -4.18
N ASN A 94 -12.25 -1.79 -4.70
CA ASN A 94 -12.73 -0.42 -4.73
C ASN A 94 -12.59 0.20 -6.13
N GLY A 95 -12.21 -0.61 -7.14
CA GLY A 95 -12.02 -0.18 -8.51
C GLY A 95 -11.01 -1.05 -9.23
N ALA A 96 -11.51 -1.93 -10.10
CA ALA A 96 -10.70 -2.81 -10.93
C ALA A 96 -9.67 -2.04 -11.79
N PRO A 97 -8.52 -2.66 -12.16
CA PRO A 97 -7.51 -2.04 -13.01
C PRO A 97 -8.10 -1.47 -14.29
N GLY A 98 -7.74 -0.24 -14.62
CA GLY A 98 -8.12 0.35 -15.89
C GLY A 98 -7.73 1.81 -16.06
N PRO A 99 -8.01 2.40 -17.24
CA PRO A 99 -7.82 3.81 -17.49
C PRO A 99 -8.63 4.69 -16.53
N ARG A 100 -8.07 5.83 -16.16
CA ARG A 100 -8.69 6.91 -15.38
C ARG A 100 -8.52 8.23 -16.14
N GLU A 101 -9.04 8.29 -17.36
CA GLU A 101 -8.85 9.43 -18.27
C GLU A 101 -9.36 10.76 -17.69
N HIS A 102 -10.33 10.70 -16.77
CA HIS A 102 -10.85 11.86 -16.04
C HIS A 102 -9.84 12.43 -15.01
N TYR A 103 -8.75 11.74 -14.69
CA TYR A 103 -7.65 12.25 -13.88
C TYR A 103 -6.55 12.87 -14.74
N ALA A 104 -6.09 12.14 -15.75
CA ALA A 104 -5.12 12.60 -16.73
C ALA A 104 -5.01 11.58 -17.89
N PRO A 105 -4.59 12.01 -19.09
CA PRO A 105 -4.15 11.09 -20.14
C PRO A 105 -3.06 10.14 -19.64
N GLY A 106 -3.15 8.87 -20.03
CA GLY A 106 -2.17 7.83 -19.63
C GLY A 106 -2.26 7.36 -18.18
N TYR A 107 -3.25 7.83 -17.40
CA TYR A 107 -3.47 7.35 -16.03
C TYR A 107 -4.14 5.97 -16.05
N PHE A 108 -3.45 4.95 -15.56
CA PHE A 108 -3.98 3.60 -15.36
C PHE A 108 -3.86 3.24 -13.89
N GLY A 109 -4.98 2.89 -13.24
CA GLY A 109 -5.00 2.69 -11.79
C GLY A 109 -5.95 1.59 -11.33
N ALA A 110 -5.70 1.07 -10.14
CA ALA A 110 -6.54 0.10 -9.43
C ALA A 110 -6.61 0.43 -7.95
N PHE A 111 -7.74 0.13 -7.31
CA PHE A 111 -8.07 0.56 -5.95
C PHE A 111 -8.55 -0.62 -5.12
N VAL A 112 -8.00 -0.78 -3.93
CA VAL A 112 -8.39 -1.83 -2.98
C VAL A 112 -8.49 -1.21 -1.59
N PHE A 113 -9.55 -1.55 -0.86
CA PHE A 113 -9.61 -1.29 0.57
C PHE A 113 -8.75 -2.28 1.34
N ASP A 114 -7.87 -1.76 2.18
CA ASP A 114 -7.13 -2.55 3.16
C ASP A 114 -8.06 -3.12 4.27
N PRO A 115 -7.54 -3.93 5.21
CA PRO A 115 -8.33 -4.50 6.29
C PRO A 115 -9.01 -3.49 7.23
N ASP A 116 -8.52 -2.24 7.27
CA ASP A 116 -9.04 -1.15 8.10
C ASP A 116 -9.92 -0.16 7.31
N GLY A 117 -10.11 -0.38 6.00
CA GLY A 117 -10.92 0.45 5.12
C GLY A 117 -10.19 1.67 4.53
N ASN A 118 -8.86 1.70 4.54
CA ASN A 118 -8.06 2.67 3.81
C ASN A 118 -8.06 2.34 2.31
N ASN A 119 -8.18 3.35 1.46
CA ASN A 119 -8.18 3.22 0.01
C ASN A 119 -6.75 3.22 -0.55
N VAL A 120 -6.22 2.03 -0.83
CA VAL A 120 -4.87 1.83 -1.38
C VAL A 120 -4.96 1.73 -2.90
N GLU A 121 -4.21 2.57 -3.59
CA GLU A 121 -4.15 2.63 -5.05
C GLU A 121 -2.76 2.24 -5.56
N ALA A 122 -2.72 1.48 -6.65
CA ALA A 122 -1.56 1.44 -7.52
C ALA A 122 -1.84 2.23 -8.79
N VAL A 123 -0.90 3.09 -9.19
CA VAL A 123 -1.03 3.96 -10.36
C VAL A 123 0.19 3.85 -11.28
N TYR A 124 -0.08 3.59 -12.55
CA TYR A 124 0.86 3.78 -13.65
C TYR A 124 0.49 5.03 -14.44
N ARG A 125 1.49 5.88 -14.69
CA ARG A 125 1.38 7.04 -15.59
C ARG A 125 2.15 6.72 -16.86
N GLY A 126 1.45 6.13 -17.83
CA GLY A 126 1.99 5.79 -19.14
C GLY A 126 2.13 7.02 -20.04
N PRO A 127 2.61 6.82 -21.28
CA PRO A 127 2.60 7.86 -22.30
C PRO A 127 1.17 8.42 -22.45
N ALA A 128 1.06 9.74 -22.60
CA ALA A 128 -0.18 10.32 -23.09
C ALA A 128 -0.43 9.75 -24.49
N ALA A 129 -1.65 9.26 -24.73
CA ALA A 129 -2.10 8.86 -26.06
C ALA A 129 -2.13 10.06 -27.02
#